data_AF-A0A5J4U6Z4-F1
#
_entry.id   AF-A0A5J4U6Z4-F1
#
_cell.length_a   1.000
_cell.length_b   1.000
_cell.length_c   1.000
_cell.angle_alpha   90.00
_cell.angle_beta   90.00
_cell.angle_gamma   90.00
#
_symmetry.space_group_name_H-M   'P 1'
#
loop_
_entity.id
_entity.type
_entity.pdbx_description
1 polymer ?
#
loop_
_entity_poly.entity_id
_entity_poly.type
_entity_poly.pdbx_seq_one_letter_code
_entity_poly.pdbx_strand_id
1 'polypeptide(L)'
;METIAKALHPDSVEKRYMPCSIISLARDYLVEVLDLPFKAKSREMTKYLKTFEGLAYQKYSQIITQKLQVNQNIYFYDEDSKAYYQVKGFDTKNSNYKRDYEKHIVKCEQRGGKLVKTIKLDQVQKPSVSHIVQNKTFEYLLAHGREKEFKPTQYYITYDLETVEKIVNKSFGKSSKQISELVPLSVASTIKNKAGVRIIYYDLRNGDDFINQWLNQIFNEAVIVQQDNQYRTQTGVIDKAMQYNVDVPVIGFNSQNAIR
;
A
#
# COMPACT_ATOMS: atom_id res chain seq x y z
N MET A 1 -31.41 21.09 3.86
CA MET A 1 -29.94 21.03 3.68
C MET A 1 -29.31 22.42 3.73
N GLU A 2 -29.85 23.40 3.01
CA GLU A 2 -29.40 24.82 3.01
C GLU A 2 -29.41 25.50 4.40
N THR A 3 -30.39 25.18 5.24
CA THR A 3 -30.55 25.73 6.59
C THR A 3 -29.56 25.16 7.61
N ILE A 4 -29.07 23.94 7.40
CA ILE A 4 -28.14 23.25 8.31
C ILE A 4 -26.70 23.72 8.06
N ALA A 5 -26.33 23.94 6.79
CA ALA A 5 -25.00 24.41 6.41
C ALA A 5 -24.70 25.84 6.91
N LYS A 6 -25.69 26.75 6.85
CA LYS A 6 -25.58 28.12 7.40
C LYS A 6 -25.48 28.18 8.91
N ALA A 7 -26.07 27.23 9.63
CA ALA A 7 -26.03 27.19 11.10
C ALA A 7 -24.66 26.74 11.64
N LEU A 8 -23.92 25.93 10.88
CA LEU A 8 -22.63 25.39 11.29
C LEU A 8 -21.46 26.31 10.95
N HIS A 9 -21.55 27.10 9.86
CA HIS A 9 -20.48 27.97 9.40
C HIS A 9 -21.03 29.33 8.89
N PRO A 10 -21.27 30.30 9.78
CA PRO A 10 -21.87 31.59 9.42
C PRO A 10 -21.00 32.42 8.46
N ASP A 11 -19.68 32.27 8.56
CA ASP A 11 -18.70 33.12 7.88
C ASP A 11 -18.12 32.51 6.59
N SER A 12 -18.56 31.31 6.19
CA SER A 12 -18.06 30.69 4.96
C SER A 12 -18.78 31.26 3.74
N VAL A 13 -18.06 31.97 2.88
CA VAL A 13 -18.56 32.36 1.54
C VAL A 13 -18.74 31.08 0.72
N GLU A 14 -19.97 30.60 0.60
CA GLU A 14 -20.32 29.51 -0.31
C GLU A 14 -19.87 29.86 -1.73
N LYS A 15 -18.91 29.11 -2.28
CA LYS A 15 -18.64 29.13 -3.72
C LYS A 15 -19.84 28.49 -4.42
N ARG A 16 -20.83 29.30 -4.76
CA ARG A 16 -21.90 28.90 -5.67
C ARG A 16 -21.30 28.63 -7.05
N TYR A 17 -21.15 27.35 -7.40
CA TYR A 17 -20.87 26.97 -8.76
C TYR A 17 -22.10 27.30 -9.61
N MET A 18 -21.99 28.30 -10.50
CA MET A 18 -23.07 28.68 -11.41
C MET A 18 -23.46 27.47 -12.29
N PRO A 19 -24.70 26.94 -12.22
CA PRO A 19 -25.11 25.77 -13.00
C PRO A 19 -24.92 25.95 -14.52
N CYS A 20 -25.06 27.18 -15.01
CA CYS A 20 -24.85 27.53 -16.42
C CYS A 20 -23.41 27.26 -16.90
N SER A 21 -22.39 27.40 -16.02
CA SER A 21 -21.00 27.16 -16.41
C SER A 21 -20.69 25.67 -16.58
N ILE A 22 -21.30 24.83 -15.74
CA ILE A 22 -21.15 23.36 -15.79
C ILE A 22 -21.77 22.82 -17.09
N ILE A 23 -22.97 23.29 -17.45
CA ILE A 23 -23.64 22.85 -18.69
C ILE A 23 -22.86 23.28 -19.92
N SER A 24 -22.28 24.49 -19.93
CA SER A 24 -21.43 24.92 -21.05
C SER A 24 -20.15 24.09 -21.15
N LEU A 25 -19.46 23.86 -20.03
CA LEU A 25 -18.24 23.05 -19.98
C LEU A 25 -18.50 21.60 -20.44
N ALA A 26 -19.61 21.01 -20.00
CA ALA A 26 -19.98 19.65 -20.41
C ALA A 26 -20.22 19.54 -21.92
N ARG A 27 -20.82 20.56 -22.54
CA ARG A 27 -21.02 20.60 -24.00
C ARG A 27 -19.69 20.78 -24.73
N ASP A 28 -18.78 21.60 -24.23
CA ASP A 28 -17.44 21.78 -24.81
C ASP A 28 -16.66 20.44 -24.78
N TYR A 29 -16.66 19.73 -23.65
CA TYR A 29 -16.03 18.42 -23.55
C TYR A 29 -16.67 17.36 -24.46
N LEU A 30 -17.99 17.40 -24.64
CA LEU A 30 -18.68 16.44 -25.52
C LEU A 30 -18.27 16.62 -26.99
N VAL A 31 -18.10 17.87 -27.45
CA VAL A 31 -17.59 18.16 -28.80
C VAL A 31 -16.18 17.63 -28.98
N GLU A 32 -15.31 17.85 -28.00
CA GLU A 32 -13.91 17.43 -28.05
C GLU A 32 -13.75 15.90 -28.00
N VAL A 33 -14.49 15.22 -27.12
CA VAL A 33 -14.40 13.76 -26.98
C VAL A 33 -14.94 13.03 -28.21
N LEU A 34 -16.03 13.52 -28.81
CA LEU A 34 -16.72 12.85 -29.92
C LEU A 34 -16.37 13.41 -31.31
N ASP A 35 -15.43 14.36 -31.40
CA ASP A 35 -15.06 15.08 -32.63
C ASP A 35 -16.29 15.63 -33.38
N LEU A 36 -17.23 16.24 -32.66
CA LEU A 36 -18.46 16.72 -33.28
C LEU A 36 -18.14 17.89 -34.23
N PRO A 37 -18.70 17.90 -35.45
CA PRO A 37 -18.39 18.92 -36.46
C PRO A 37 -19.04 20.29 -36.18
N PHE A 38 -19.71 20.44 -35.04
CA PHE A 38 -20.46 21.64 -34.65
C PHE A 38 -20.07 22.11 -33.25
N LYS A 39 -20.23 23.41 -33.01
CA LYS A 39 -19.82 24.06 -31.76
C LYS A 39 -20.75 23.70 -30.60
N ALA A 40 -20.22 23.66 -29.39
CA ALA A 40 -20.96 23.36 -28.15
C ALA A 40 -22.15 24.30 -27.88
N LYS A 41 -22.08 25.55 -28.36
CA LYS A 41 -23.14 26.56 -28.25
C LYS A 41 -23.97 26.70 -29.53
N SER A 42 -24.21 25.61 -30.27
CA SER A 42 -25.00 25.64 -31.51
C SER A 42 -26.42 25.07 -31.35
N ARG A 43 -27.30 25.39 -32.31
CA ARG A 43 -28.63 24.76 -32.42
C ARG A 43 -28.51 23.28 -32.78
N GLU A 44 -27.46 22.85 -33.48
CA GLU A 44 -27.21 21.43 -33.77
C GLU A 44 -26.90 20.66 -32.49
N MET A 45 -26.05 21.18 -31.60
CA MET A 45 -25.78 20.54 -30.30
C MET A 45 -27.08 20.32 -29.51
N THR A 46 -27.99 21.29 -29.54
CA THR A 46 -29.28 21.16 -28.84
C THR A 46 -30.19 20.09 -29.47
N LYS A 47 -30.13 19.90 -30.80
CA LYS A 47 -30.84 18.81 -31.48
C LYS A 47 -30.19 17.45 -31.19
N TYR A 48 -28.85 17.39 -31.23
CA TYR A 48 -28.07 16.19 -30.94
C TYR A 48 -28.33 15.67 -29.53
N LEU A 49 -28.35 16.55 -28.52
CA LEU A 49 -28.64 16.18 -27.14
C LEU A 49 -30.04 15.59 -26.92
N LYS A 50 -31.02 15.83 -27.82
CA LYS A 50 -32.35 15.21 -27.72
C LYS A 50 -32.35 13.74 -28.13
N THR A 51 -31.40 13.32 -28.95
CA THR A 51 -31.24 11.94 -29.44
C THR A 51 -30.00 11.26 -28.87
N PHE A 52 -29.34 11.88 -27.88
CA PHE A 52 -28.10 11.38 -27.30
C PHE A 52 -28.39 10.30 -26.26
N GLU A 53 -28.00 9.06 -26.56
CA GLU A 53 -28.26 7.88 -25.70
C GLU A 53 -27.22 7.72 -24.56
N GLY A 54 -26.23 8.61 -24.48
CA GLY A 54 -25.19 8.60 -23.45
C GLY A 54 -23.85 8.03 -23.94
N LEU A 55 -22.90 7.90 -23.00
CA LEU A 55 -21.56 7.38 -23.26
C LEU A 55 -21.37 6.05 -22.52
N ALA A 56 -21.08 4.99 -23.28
CA ALA A 56 -20.67 3.71 -22.71
C ALA A 56 -19.27 3.82 -22.07
N TYR A 57 -19.20 3.61 -20.75
CA TYR A 57 -17.99 3.80 -19.96
C TYR A 57 -16.76 3.06 -20.52
N GLN A 58 -16.92 1.78 -20.88
CA GLN A 58 -15.84 0.93 -21.37
C GLN A 58 -15.21 1.45 -22.68
N LYS A 59 -16.01 2.11 -23.54
CA LYS A 59 -15.57 2.64 -24.83
C LYS A 59 -14.96 4.03 -24.71
N TYR A 60 -15.59 4.91 -23.93
CA TYR A 60 -15.22 6.33 -23.90
C TYR A 60 -14.19 6.68 -22.84
N SER A 61 -13.98 5.85 -21.82
CA SER A 61 -12.94 6.10 -20.80
C SER A 61 -11.54 6.26 -21.41
N GLN A 62 -11.14 5.34 -22.30
CA GLN A 62 -9.85 5.42 -23.00
C GLN A 62 -9.75 6.66 -23.89
N ILE A 63 -10.82 6.96 -24.64
CA ILE A 63 -10.89 8.11 -25.56
C ILE A 63 -10.83 9.43 -24.78
N ILE A 64 -11.55 9.55 -23.67
CA ILE A 64 -11.57 10.73 -22.79
C ILE A 64 -10.20 10.94 -22.16
N THR A 65 -9.57 9.88 -21.62
CA THR A 65 -8.23 9.97 -21.03
C THR A 65 -7.18 10.37 -22.05
N GLN A 66 -7.26 9.87 -23.29
CA GLN A 66 -6.34 10.23 -24.36
C GLN A 66 -6.55 11.67 -24.86
N LYS A 67 -7.80 12.05 -25.16
CA LYS A 67 -8.11 13.34 -25.77
C LYS A 67 -8.07 14.51 -24.79
N LEU A 68 -8.72 14.36 -23.64
CA LEU A 68 -8.77 15.43 -22.64
C LEU A 68 -7.52 15.46 -21.75
N GLN A 69 -6.61 14.48 -21.92
CA GLN A 69 -5.46 14.27 -21.03
C GLN A 69 -5.87 14.21 -19.55
N VAL A 70 -7.11 13.77 -19.29
CA VAL A 70 -7.72 13.74 -17.97
C VAL A 70 -7.36 12.43 -17.29
N ASN A 71 -6.80 12.52 -16.09
CA ASN A 71 -6.41 11.36 -15.32
C ASN A 71 -7.37 11.08 -14.17
N GLN A 72 -8.11 9.99 -14.30
CA GLN A 72 -9.08 9.52 -13.30
C GLN A 72 -8.55 8.25 -12.64
N ASN A 73 -8.81 8.09 -11.35
CA ASN A 73 -8.69 6.78 -10.71
C ASN A 73 -9.80 5.89 -11.26
N ILE A 74 -9.46 5.04 -12.20
CA ILE A 74 -10.40 4.09 -12.77
C ILE A 74 -10.25 2.76 -12.02
N TYR A 75 -11.37 2.30 -11.48
CA TYR A 75 -11.50 0.96 -10.92
C TYR A 75 -12.14 0.06 -11.97
N PHE A 76 -11.44 -1.01 -12.33
CA PHE A 76 -11.98 -2.05 -13.20
C PHE A 76 -12.33 -3.25 -12.33
N TYR A 77 -13.58 -3.69 -12.36
CA TYR A 77 -13.97 -4.97 -11.79
C TYR A 77 -13.61 -6.07 -12.77
N ASP A 78 -12.84 -7.05 -12.32
CA ASP A 78 -12.46 -8.22 -13.10
C ASP A 78 -13.27 -9.41 -12.59
N GLU A 79 -14.12 -9.96 -13.47
CA GLU A 79 -15.05 -11.03 -13.09
C GLU A 79 -14.32 -12.33 -12.74
N ASP A 80 -13.19 -12.61 -13.40
CA ASP A 80 -12.40 -13.82 -13.18
C ASP A 80 -11.72 -13.80 -11.80
N SER A 81 -11.22 -12.63 -11.40
CA SER A 81 -10.54 -12.47 -10.10
C SER A 81 -11.45 -11.99 -8.98
N LYS A 82 -12.70 -11.58 -9.29
CA LYS A 82 -13.68 -10.97 -8.38
C LYS A 82 -13.12 -9.77 -7.59
N ALA A 83 -12.20 -9.03 -8.19
CA ALA A 83 -11.47 -7.95 -7.53
C ALA A 83 -11.48 -6.66 -8.35
N TYR A 84 -11.44 -5.50 -7.66
CA TYR A 84 -11.24 -4.21 -8.30
C TYR A 84 -9.76 -3.92 -8.50
N TYR A 85 -9.39 -3.57 -9.72
CA TYR A 85 -8.06 -3.11 -10.06
C TYR A 85 -8.04 -1.60 -10.23
N GLN A 86 -7.12 -0.94 -9.52
CA GLN A 86 -6.90 0.49 -9.68
C GLN A 86 -5.88 0.75 -10.79
N VAL A 87 -6.30 1.49 -11.82
CA VAL A 87 -5.35 2.15 -12.72
C VAL A 87 -5.05 3.53 -12.17
N LYS A 88 -3.76 3.78 -11.92
CA LYS A 88 -3.27 5.11 -11.58
C LYS A 88 -2.95 5.85 -12.87
N GLY A 89 -3.25 7.13 -12.89
CA GLY A 89 -2.43 8.01 -13.70
C GLY A 89 -2.22 9.38 -13.08
N PHE A 90 -1.58 10.22 -13.89
CA PHE A 90 -0.96 11.49 -13.58
C PHE A 90 -1.84 12.67 -13.97
N ASP A 91 -2.15 13.52 -13.00
CA ASP A 91 -2.80 14.81 -13.23
C ASP A 91 -1.82 15.76 -13.95
N THR A 92 -2.17 16.19 -15.16
CA THR A 92 -1.36 17.11 -15.99
C THR A 92 -1.28 18.52 -15.40
N LYS A 93 -2.20 18.89 -14.49
CA LYS A 93 -2.20 20.18 -13.80
C LYS A 93 -1.35 20.19 -12.54
N ASN A 94 -0.85 19.04 -12.11
CA ASN A 94 0.02 18.94 -10.95
C ASN A 94 1.40 19.52 -11.30
N SER A 95 1.93 20.39 -10.44
CA SER A 95 3.29 20.94 -10.59
C SER A 95 4.38 19.87 -10.65
N ASN A 96 4.11 18.69 -10.08
CA ASN A 96 5.01 17.53 -10.10
C ASN A 96 4.79 16.58 -11.28
N TYR A 97 3.85 16.87 -12.19
CA TYR A 97 3.47 15.99 -13.30
C TYR A 97 4.67 15.44 -14.06
N LYS A 98 5.57 16.33 -14.51
CA LYS A 98 6.73 15.98 -15.32
C LYS A 98 7.64 14.96 -14.61
N ARG A 99 7.97 15.23 -13.35
CA ARG A 99 8.79 14.35 -12.50
C ARG A 99 8.13 12.98 -12.29
N ASP A 100 6.84 12.98 -11.98
CA ASP A 100 6.13 11.75 -11.62
C ASP A 100 5.86 10.88 -12.87
N TYR A 101 5.65 11.52 -14.02
CA TYR A 101 5.54 10.87 -15.34
C TYR A 101 6.87 10.26 -15.81
N GLU A 102 7.99 10.98 -15.70
CA GLU A 102 9.32 10.45 -16.00
C GLU A 102 9.65 9.23 -15.13
N LYS A 103 9.36 9.30 -13.81
CA LYS A 103 9.51 8.15 -12.90
C LYS A 103 8.62 6.97 -13.28
N HIS A 104 7.46 7.22 -13.88
CA HIS A 104 6.58 6.16 -14.35
C HIS A 104 7.11 5.48 -15.61
N ILE A 105 7.62 6.25 -16.58
CA ILE A 105 8.22 5.70 -17.81
C ILE A 105 9.31 4.70 -17.46
N VAL A 106 10.27 5.09 -16.61
CA VAL A 106 11.36 4.20 -16.17
C VAL A 106 10.82 2.91 -15.54
N LYS A 107 9.79 3.01 -14.68
CA LYS A 107 9.16 1.84 -14.07
C LYS A 107 8.39 0.98 -15.06
N CYS A 108 7.82 1.57 -16.12
CA CYS A 108 7.09 0.86 -17.16
C CYS A 108 8.03 0.10 -18.09
N GLU A 109 9.15 0.72 -18.48
CA GLU A 109 10.23 0.11 -19.26
C GLU A 109 10.85 -1.07 -18.52
N GLN A 110 11.16 -0.91 -17.22
CA GLN A 110 11.62 -2.01 -16.35
C GLN A 110 10.66 -3.20 -16.30
N ARG A 111 9.36 -2.97 -16.54
CA ARG A 111 8.32 -4.01 -16.52
C ARG A 111 7.97 -4.54 -17.91
N GLY A 112 8.68 -4.10 -18.96
CA GLY A 112 8.41 -4.48 -20.34
C GLY A 112 7.01 -4.09 -20.81
N GLY A 113 6.47 -2.96 -20.34
CA GLY A 113 5.17 -2.45 -20.74
C GLY A 113 3.96 -3.20 -20.17
N LYS A 114 4.15 -4.17 -19.26
CA LYS A 114 3.05 -4.89 -18.63
C LYS A 114 2.31 -4.02 -17.60
N LEU A 115 1.00 -3.92 -17.74
CA LEU A 115 0.11 -3.23 -16.80
C LEU A 115 0.14 -3.91 -15.43
N VAL A 116 0.45 -3.13 -14.39
CA VAL A 116 0.40 -3.61 -13.00
C VAL A 116 -0.95 -3.32 -12.40
N LYS A 117 -1.80 -4.33 -12.45
CA LYS A 117 -3.09 -4.42 -11.78
C LYS A 117 -2.86 -4.50 -10.26
N THR A 118 -3.18 -3.42 -9.53
CA THR A 118 -3.13 -3.41 -8.06
C THR A 118 -4.52 -3.68 -7.52
N ILE A 119 -4.70 -4.74 -6.75
CA ILE A 119 -5.97 -5.07 -6.10
C ILE A 119 -6.28 -3.96 -5.08
N LYS A 120 -7.49 -3.39 -5.15
CA LYS A 120 -8.06 -2.59 -4.08
C LYS A 120 -9.33 -3.27 -3.59
N LEU A 121 -9.38 -3.54 -2.30
CA LEU A 121 -10.59 -4.00 -1.64
C LEU A 121 -11.60 -2.87 -1.49
N ASP A 122 -12.89 -3.21 -1.55
CA ASP A 122 -13.97 -2.30 -1.17
C ASP A 122 -13.80 -1.81 0.28
N GLN A 123 -14.37 -0.64 0.56
CA GLN A 123 -14.46 -0.07 1.92
C GLN A 123 -15.52 -0.84 2.73
N VAL A 124 -15.27 -2.13 2.99
CA VAL A 124 -16.11 -2.95 3.88
C VAL A 124 -15.65 -2.76 5.33
N GLN A 125 -16.55 -2.89 6.32
CA GLN A 125 -16.17 -2.91 7.74
C GLN A 125 -15.18 -4.05 7.98
N LYS A 126 -13.93 -3.69 8.25
CA LYS A 126 -12.86 -4.64 8.59
C LYS A 126 -12.88 -4.90 10.10
N PRO A 127 -12.66 -6.14 10.56
CA PRO A 127 -12.37 -6.41 11.97
C PRO A 127 -11.18 -5.55 12.44
N SER A 128 -11.27 -4.92 13.62
CA SER A 128 -10.22 -4.02 14.15
C SER A 128 -9.01 -4.78 14.71
N VAL A 129 -8.45 -5.72 13.94
CA VAL A 129 -7.23 -6.44 14.30
C VAL A 129 -6.14 -6.05 13.32
N SER A 130 -5.39 -5.00 13.66
CA SER A 130 -4.37 -4.41 12.79
C SER A 130 -3.37 -5.44 12.27
N HIS A 131 -2.98 -6.43 13.09
CA HIS A 131 -2.03 -7.48 12.72
C HIS A 131 -2.56 -8.48 11.68
N ILE A 132 -3.89 -8.66 11.60
CA ILE A 132 -4.52 -9.50 10.58
C ILE A 132 -4.77 -8.67 9.31
N VAL A 133 -5.21 -7.42 9.46
CA VAL A 133 -5.54 -6.54 8.33
C VAL A 133 -4.30 -6.08 7.56
N GLN A 134 -3.13 -5.98 8.19
CA GLN A 134 -1.86 -5.68 7.52
C GLN A 134 -1.21 -6.90 6.84
N ASN A 135 -1.76 -8.09 7.03
CA ASN A 135 -1.21 -9.30 6.45
C ASN A 135 -1.60 -9.40 4.96
N LYS A 136 -0.61 -9.33 4.06
CA LYS A 136 -0.80 -9.40 2.60
C LYS A 136 -1.48 -10.70 2.14
N THR A 137 -1.23 -11.82 2.82
CA THR A 137 -1.88 -13.10 2.55
C THR A 137 -3.36 -13.02 2.87
N PHE A 138 -3.74 -12.41 4.00
CA PHE A 138 -5.14 -12.19 4.35
C PHE A 138 -5.83 -11.25 3.38
N GLU A 139 -5.17 -10.15 2.98
CA GLU A 139 -5.70 -9.18 2.01
C GLU A 139 -6.01 -9.84 0.66
N TYR A 140 -5.10 -10.68 0.15
CA TYR A 140 -5.32 -11.45 -1.08
C TYR A 140 -6.47 -12.44 -0.94
N LEU A 141 -6.51 -13.25 0.13
CA LEU A 141 -7.55 -14.25 0.32
C LEU A 141 -8.94 -13.60 0.42
N LEU A 142 -9.01 -12.46 1.10
CA LEU A 142 -10.23 -11.67 1.20
C LEU A 142 -10.69 -11.14 -0.17
N ALA A 143 -9.77 -10.70 -1.03
CA ALA A 143 -10.11 -10.23 -2.39
C ALA A 143 -10.70 -11.32 -3.27
N HIS A 144 -10.37 -12.58 -3.00
CA HIS A 144 -10.82 -13.74 -3.79
C HIS A 144 -11.95 -14.54 -3.12
N GLY A 145 -12.49 -14.08 -1.97
CA GLY A 145 -13.52 -14.82 -1.22
C GLY A 145 -13.04 -16.16 -0.68
N ARG A 146 -11.73 -16.25 -0.34
CA ARG A 146 -11.03 -17.43 0.19
C ARG A 146 -10.62 -17.26 1.65
N GLU A 147 -11.33 -16.42 2.41
CA GLU A 147 -10.97 -16.06 3.79
C GLU A 147 -10.93 -17.28 4.74
N LYS A 148 -11.74 -18.30 4.47
CA LYS A 148 -11.76 -19.57 5.22
C LYS A 148 -10.46 -20.36 5.11
N GLU A 149 -9.63 -20.06 4.12
CA GLU A 149 -8.34 -20.73 3.93
C GLU A 149 -7.20 -20.03 4.68
N PHE A 150 -7.44 -18.86 5.30
CA PHE A 150 -6.40 -18.12 5.99
C PHE A 150 -5.82 -18.94 7.15
N LYS A 151 -4.50 -19.05 7.16
CA LYS A 151 -3.74 -19.70 8.23
C LYS A 151 -2.83 -18.66 8.89
N PRO A 152 -2.78 -18.59 10.22
CA PRO A 152 -1.85 -17.72 10.91
C PRO A 152 -0.41 -18.12 10.60
N THR A 153 0.50 -17.15 10.61
CA THR A 153 1.93 -17.39 10.47
C THR A 153 2.41 -18.33 11.58
N GLN A 154 3.02 -19.45 11.20
CA GLN A 154 3.37 -20.53 12.14
C GLN A 154 4.82 -20.45 12.61
N TYR A 155 5.70 -19.90 11.78
CA TYR A 155 7.14 -19.90 11.98
C TYR A 155 7.64 -18.50 12.26
N TYR A 156 8.54 -18.37 13.22
CA TYR A 156 8.98 -17.09 13.76
C TYR A 156 10.36 -17.17 14.38
N ILE A 157 10.96 -16.00 14.56
CA ILE A 157 12.23 -15.84 15.28
C ILE A 157 11.95 -14.95 16.49
N THR A 158 12.45 -15.35 17.65
CA THR A 158 12.44 -14.52 18.86
C THR A 158 13.86 -14.28 19.31
N TYR A 159 14.11 -13.13 19.93
CA TYR A 159 15.41 -12.85 20.54
C TYR A 159 15.25 -12.09 21.86
N ASP A 160 16.22 -12.30 22.74
CA ASP A 160 16.40 -11.55 23.99
C ASP A 160 17.86 -11.08 24.07
N LEU A 161 18.04 -9.81 24.41
CA LEU A 161 19.34 -9.14 24.48
C LEU A 161 19.62 -8.76 25.92
N GLU A 162 20.73 -9.26 26.45
CA GLU A 162 21.26 -8.77 27.71
C GLU A 162 22.20 -7.59 27.41
N THR A 163 21.96 -6.46 28.08
CA THR A 163 22.76 -5.25 27.91
C THR A 163 23.24 -4.74 29.27
N VAL A 164 24.40 -4.10 29.28
CA VAL A 164 24.92 -3.36 30.43
C VAL A 164 24.94 -1.88 30.12
N GLU A 165 24.59 -1.08 31.12
CA GLU A 165 24.67 0.37 31.03
C GLU A 165 26.11 0.85 31.19
N LYS A 166 26.62 1.54 30.17
CA LYS A 166 27.90 2.25 30.20
C LYS A 166 27.62 3.74 30.35
N ILE A 167 28.09 4.33 31.45
CA ILE A 167 27.91 5.76 31.69
C ILE A 167 28.85 6.55 30.75
N VAL A 168 28.30 7.45 29.95
CA VAL A 168 29.04 8.24 28.93
C VAL A 168 29.02 9.74 29.24
N ASN A 169 27.93 10.26 29.80
CA ASN A 169 27.79 11.67 30.20
C ASN A 169 28.20 12.72 29.15
N LYS A 170 27.94 12.46 27.87
CA LYS A 170 28.36 13.31 26.74
C LYS A 170 27.30 14.37 26.43
N SER A 171 27.69 15.64 26.40
CA SER A 171 26.83 16.74 25.98
C SER A 171 26.80 16.88 24.45
N PHE A 172 25.61 17.00 23.88
CA PHE A 172 25.36 17.32 22.48
C PHE A 172 24.69 18.70 22.39
N GLY A 173 25.41 19.67 21.84
CA GLY A 173 24.92 21.05 21.76
C GLY A 173 24.72 21.71 23.13
N LYS A 174 23.80 22.69 23.21
CA LYS A 174 23.60 23.52 24.41
C LYS A 174 22.68 22.90 25.47
N SER A 175 21.88 21.89 25.12
CA SER A 175 20.81 21.39 25.99
C SER A 175 20.60 19.87 25.98
N SER A 176 21.33 19.11 25.17
CA SER A 176 21.20 17.65 25.16
C SER A 176 22.40 17.01 25.85
N LYS A 177 22.15 15.98 26.67
CA LYS A 177 23.19 15.18 27.31
C LYS A 177 22.82 13.71 27.23
N GLN A 178 23.68 12.90 26.62
CA GLN A 178 23.61 11.45 26.68
C GLN A 178 24.26 11.00 27.99
N ILE A 179 23.45 10.46 28.90
CA ILE A 179 23.90 10.04 30.23
C ILE A 179 24.63 8.69 30.13
N SER A 180 24.09 7.78 29.34
CA SER A 180 24.61 6.42 29.19
C SER A 180 24.40 5.85 27.78
N GLU A 181 25.05 4.72 27.53
CA GLU A 181 24.99 3.91 26.33
C GLU A 181 24.81 2.45 26.75
N LEU A 182 23.89 1.72 26.11
CA LEU A 182 23.70 0.30 26.37
C LEU A 182 24.68 -0.50 25.52
N VAL A 183 25.52 -1.30 26.17
CA VAL A 183 26.47 -2.20 25.50
C VAL A 183 25.91 -3.62 25.61
N PRO A 184 25.74 -4.35 24.49
CA PRO A 184 25.24 -5.72 24.53
C PRO A 184 26.28 -6.65 25.16
N LEU A 185 25.82 -7.54 26.05
CA LEU A 185 26.63 -8.57 26.70
C LEU A 185 26.41 -9.95 26.06
N SER A 186 25.15 -10.26 25.77
CA SER A 186 24.76 -11.54 25.19
C SER A 186 23.45 -11.41 24.42
N VAL A 187 23.20 -12.38 23.54
CA VAL A 187 21.96 -12.53 22.80
C VAL A 187 21.57 -13.99 22.72
N ALA A 188 20.34 -14.28 23.11
CA ALA A 188 19.72 -15.58 22.89
C ALA A 188 18.62 -15.44 21.84
N SER A 189 18.50 -16.40 20.94
CA SER A 189 17.41 -16.40 19.96
C SER A 189 16.83 -17.78 19.77
N THR A 190 15.50 -17.84 19.67
CA THR A 190 14.76 -19.06 19.37
C THR A 190 14.13 -18.93 17.99
N ILE A 191 14.50 -19.85 17.11
CA ILE A 191 14.02 -19.98 15.73
C ILE A 191 13.03 -21.14 15.69
N LYS A 192 11.78 -20.84 15.39
CA LYS A 192 10.75 -21.83 15.09
C LYS A 192 10.58 -21.91 13.58
N ASN A 193 10.98 -23.04 12.99
CA ASN A 193 10.78 -23.34 11.57
C ASN A 193 9.99 -24.65 11.42
N LYS A 194 9.80 -25.13 10.18
CA LYS A 194 9.04 -26.36 9.91
C LYS A 194 9.73 -27.61 10.46
N ALA A 195 11.06 -27.64 10.47
CA ALA A 195 11.84 -28.77 10.98
C ALA A 195 11.78 -28.88 12.51
N GLY A 196 11.62 -27.76 13.23
CA GLY A 196 11.54 -27.78 14.68
C GLY A 196 11.83 -26.43 15.32
N VAL A 197 12.35 -26.50 16.55
CA VAL A 197 12.83 -25.34 17.30
C VAL A 197 14.35 -25.43 17.39
N ARG A 198 15.03 -24.36 17.01
CA ARG A 198 16.47 -24.19 17.15
C ARG A 198 16.74 -23.00 18.05
N ILE A 199 17.69 -23.13 18.96
CA ILE A 199 18.15 -22.04 19.82
C ILE A 199 19.58 -21.71 19.43
N ILE A 200 19.89 -20.43 19.30
CA ILE A 200 21.24 -19.91 19.08
C ILE A 200 21.58 -18.89 20.16
N TYR A 201 22.85 -18.85 20.56
CA TYR A 201 23.34 -18.00 21.63
C TYR A 201 24.71 -17.44 21.26
N TYR A 202 24.91 -16.15 21.50
CA TYR A 202 26.17 -15.45 21.29
C TYR A 202 26.43 -14.49 22.45
N ASP A 203 27.68 -14.35 22.86
CA ASP A 203 28.10 -13.40 23.89
C ASP A 203 29.47 -12.79 23.60
N LEU A 204 29.93 -11.92 24.50
CA LEU A 204 31.23 -11.26 24.38
C LEU A 204 32.44 -12.22 24.28
N ARG A 205 32.33 -13.46 24.74
CA ARG A 205 33.39 -14.48 24.63
C ARG A 205 33.53 -14.98 23.19
N ASN A 206 32.50 -14.80 22.36
CA ASN A 206 32.56 -15.08 20.92
C ASN A 206 33.32 -14.02 20.12
N GLY A 207 33.81 -12.96 20.78
CA GLY A 207 34.52 -11.83 20.17
C GLY A 207 33.69 -10.55 20.15
N ASP A 208 34.36 -9.41 19.95
CA ASP A 208 33.71 -8.09 19.95
C ASP A 208 32.68 -7.93 18.82
N ASP A 209 32.73 -8.77 17.79
CA ASP A 209 31.82 -8.80 16.65
C ASP A 209 30.67 -9.81 16.81
N PHE A 210 30.44 -10.37 18.00
CA PHE A 210 29.41 -11.40 18.23
C PHE A 210 28.00 -10.99 17.76
N ILE A 211 27.66 -9.69 17.84
CA ILE A 211 26.39 -9.16 17.32
C ILE A 211 26.33 -9.28 15.80
N ASN A 212 27.43 -9.01 15.09
CA ASN A 212 27.48 -9.19 13.63
C ASN A 212 27.38 -10.66 13.25
N GLN A 213 28.07 -11.53 13.99
CA GLN A 213 27.99 -12.98 13.79
C GLN A 213 26.54 -13.48 14.01
N TRP A 214 25.90 -13.03 15.08
CA TRP A 214 24.50 -13.34 15.39
C TRP A 214 23.55 -12.83 14.30
N LEU A 215 23.69 -11.56 13.86
CA LEU A 215 22.85 -10.98 12.80
C LEU A 215 22.97 -11.77 11.50
N ASN A 216 24.19 -12.15 11.11
CA ASN A 216 24.42 -12.98 9.93
C ASN A 216 23.70 -14.33 10.05
N GLN A 217 23.75 -14.96 11.22
CA GLN A 217 23.04 -16.22 11.45
C GLN A 217 21.52 -16.02 11.40
N ILE A 218 20.99 -14.96 12.00
CA ILE A 218 19.57 -14.61 11.96
C ILE A 218 19.09 -14.40 10.52
N PHE A 219 19.86 -13.72 9.67
CA PHE A 219 19.48 -13.53 8.27
C PHE A 219 19.42 -14.87 7.50
N ASN A 220 20.36 -15.78 7.75
CA ASN A 220 20.33 -17.11 7.15
C ASN A 220 19.08 -17.90 7.58
N GLU A 221 18.74 -17.87 8.86
CA GLU A 221 17.54 -18.52 9.40
C GLU A 221 16.25 -17.85 8.91
N ALA A 222 16.26 -16.53 8.75
CA ALA A 222 15.11 -15.77 8.26
C ALA A 222 14.72 -16.19 6.84
N VAL A 223 15.69 -16.50 5.97
CA VAL A 223 15.40 -17.03 4.62
C VAL A 223 14.63 -18.35 4.70
N ILE A 224 15.03 -19.25 5.61
CA ILE A 224 14.37 -20.55 5.81
C ILE A 224 12.95 -20.34 6.36
N VAL A 225 12.81 -19.51 7.40
CA VAL A 225 11.51 -19.19 8.00
C VAL A 225 10.57 -18.52 7.00
N GLN A 226 11.10 -17.66 6.12
CA GLN A 226 10.34 -17.03 5.05
C GLN A 226 9.82 -18.08 4.05
N GLN A 227 10.66 -19.03 3.64
CA GLN A 227 10.27 -20.12 2.75
C GLN A 227 9.23 -21.03 3.38
N ASP A 228 9.39 -21.36 4.67
CA ASP A 228 8.46 -22.20 5.41
C ASP A 228 7.10 -21.53 5.63
N ASN A 229 7.07 -20.20 5.74
CA ASN A 229 5.85 -19.41 5.85
C ASN A 229 5.19 -19.09 4.49
N GLN A 230 5.72 -19.54 3.36
CA GLN A 230 5.05 -19.36 2.07
C GLN A 230 3.67 -20.02 2.09
N TYR A 231 2.68 -19.29 1.58
CA TYR A 231 1.32 -19.78 1.54
C TYR A 231 1.22 -21.00 0.60
N ARG A 232 0.67 -22.09 1.14
CA ARG A 232 0.37 -23.32 0.40
C ARG A 232 -1.13 -23.50 0.30
N THR A 233 -1.59 -23.87 -0.88
CA THR A 233 -2.99 -24.25 -1.12
C THR A 233 -3.38 -25.46 -0.28
N GLN A 234 -4.67 -25.78 -0.23
CA GLN A 234 -5.16 -27.00 0.44
C GLN A 234 -4.53 -28.29 -0.12
N THR A 235 -4.09 -28.26 -1.38
CA THR A 235 -3.38 -29.36 -2.06
C THR A 235 -1.87 -29.40 -1.76
N GLY A 236 -1.36 -28.51 -0.90
CA GLY A 236 0.03 -28.47 -0.46
C GLY A 236 1.02 -27.81 -1.44
N VAL A 237 0.52 -27.34 -2.59
CA VAL A 237 1.29 -26.66 -3.63
C VAL A 237 1.46 -25.18 -3.27
N ILE A 238 2.62 -24.61 -3.55
CA ILE A 238 2.88 -23.17 -3.34
C ILE A 238 2.01 -22.38 -4.33
N ASP A 239 1.21 -21.45 -3.82
CA ASP A 239 0.39 -20.58 -4.65
C ASP A 239 1.28 -19.52 -5.31
N LYS A 240 1.64 -19.73 -6.57
CA LYS A 240 2.50 -18.81 -7.33
C LYS A 240 1.87 -17.42 -7.53
N ALA A 241 0.54 -17.31 -7.41
CA ALA A 241 -0.15 -16.01 -7.50
C ALA A 241 -0.04 -15.20 -6.19
N MET A 242 0.28 -15.86 -5.06
CA MET A 242 0.46 -15.25 -3.73
C MET A 242 1.93 -15.06 -3.35
N GLN A 243 2.83 -14.89 -4.31
CA GLN A 243 4.26 -14.63 -4.06
C GLN A 243 4.50 -13.17 -3.63
N TYR A 244 4.05 -12.81 -2.44
CA TYR A 244 4.53 -11.61 -1.76
C TYR A 244 5.75 -11.99 -0.90
N ASN A 245 6.65 -11.03 -0.68
CA ASN A 245 7.66 -11.15 0.37
C ASN A 245 6.90 -11.31 1.69
N VAL A 246 6.90 -12.53 2.23
CA VAL A 246 6.36 -12.80 3.56
C VAL A 246 7.38 -12.22 4.52
N ASP A 247 6.96 -11.23 5.30
CA ASP A 247 7.83 -10.64 6.31
C ASP A 247 8.06 -11.69 7.39
N VAL A 248 9.33 -11.90 7.75
CA VAL A 248 9.69 -12.84 8.82
C VAL A 248 9.33 -12.20 10.15
N PRO A 249 8.43 -12.78 10.94
CA PRO A 249 8.12 -12.23 12.25
C PRO A 249 9.32 -12.44 13.16
N VAL A 250 10.01 -11.33 13.45
CA VAL A 250 11.08 -11.26 14.44
C VAL A 250 10.56 -10.52 15.66
N ILE A 251 10.50 -11.22 16.79
CA ILE A 251 9.95 -10.69 18.04
C ILE A 251 11.09 -10.50 19.02
N GLY A 252 11.44 -9.25 19.29
CA GLY A 252 12.38 -8.89 20.34
C GLY A 252 11.68 -8.78 21.69
N PHE A 253 12.22 -9.45 22.70
CA PHE A 253 11.89 -9.19 24.09
C PHE A 253 12.95 -8.25 24.67
N ASN A 254 12.51 -7.17 25.31
CA ASN A 254 13.38 -6.37 26.15
C ASN A 254 13.01 -6.69 27.61
N SER A 255 13.78 -7.58 28.22
CA SER A 255 13.59 -8.07 29.58
C SER A 255 13.71 -6.98 30.66
N GLN A 256 14.10 -5.74 30.33
CA GLN A 256 14.19 -4.64 31.29
C GLN A 256 12.86 -3.91 31.59
N ASN A 257 11.79 -4.14 30.81
CA ASN A 257 10.50 -3.45 31.02
C ASN A 257 9.46 -4.25 31.83
N ALA A 258 9.82 -5.43 32.34
CA ALA A 258 8.89 -6.30 33.10
C ALA A 258 8.93 -6.09 34.62
N ILE A 259 9.79 -5.19 35.13
CA ILE A 259 9.83 -4.82 36.55
C ILE A 259 9.65 -3.31 36.67
N ARG A 260 8.41 -2.87 36.83
CA ARG A 260 8.05 -1.62 37.49
C ARG A 260 6.84 -1.86 38.39
#